data_AF-K9UZ25-F1
#
_entry.id   AF-K9UZ25-F1
#
_cell.length_a   1.000
_cell.length_b   1.000
_cell.length_c   1.000
_cell.angle_alpha   90.00
_cell.angle_beta   90.00
_cell.angle_gamma   90.00
#
_symmetry.space_group_name_H-M   'P 1'
#
loop_
_entity.id
_entity.type
_entity.pdbx_description
1 polymer ?
#
loop_
_entity_poly.entity_id
_entity_poly.type
_entity_poly.pdbx_seq_one_letter_code
_entity_poly.pdbx_strand_id
1 'polypeptide(L)'
;MPDETFRTNIPEIDPTEIEDSRIVINDEHKSFLQKVMVEGKFADPYDARDFTEIVFRVMRDLMTTEAADRVADELHEEMMQTDEKALQMEVTELWKDTNPIVGFLSRVRPPWQGPGIFKIDSDRFFFRVANEGGFERGSEDKDTARKQAVKAVFSATKDELSEERIQEIATWLPENGVKELWQEA
;
A
#
# COMPACT_ATOMS: atom_id res chain seq x y z
N MET A 1 -49.04 51.80 -10.77
CA MET A 1 -47.73 52.45 -10.64
C MET A 1 -47.48 52.64 -9.15
N PRO A 2 -46.32 52.27 -8.57
CA PRO A 2 -45.11 51.64 -9.15
C PRO A 2 -44.71 50.33 -8.38
N ASP A 3 -44.09 49.34 -9.04
CA ASP A 3 -42.63 48.99 -9.03
C ASP A 3 -42.24 48.14 -7.82
N GLU A 4 -41.30 47.19 -7.84
CA GLU A 4 -40.49 46.43 -8.79
C GLU A 4 -39.53 45.67 -7.85
N THR A 5 -39.08 44.46 -8.20
CA THR A 5 -37.90 43.76 -7.62
C THR A 5 -38.03 43.32 -6.14
N PHE A 6 -37.75 42.08 -5.74
CA PHE A 6 -36.45 41.44 -5.73
C PHE A 6 -36.56 39.95 -6.08
N ARG A 7 -36.12 39.62 -7.30
CA ARG A 7 -35.38 38.38 -7.52
C ARG A 7 -33.95 38.63 -7.05
N THR A 8 -33.26 37.53 -6.75
CA THR A 8 -31.78 37.38 -6.67
C THR A 8 -31.23 37.29 -5.25
N ASN A 9 -30.92 36.05 -4.87
CA ASN A 9 -29.60 35.66 -4.35
C ASN A 9 -29.48 34.14 -4.52
N ILE A 10 -29.41 33.71 -5.78
CA ILE A 10 -28.79 32.42 -6.11
C ILE A 10 -27.34 32.80 -6.40
N PRO A 11 -26.35 32.31 -5.64
CA PRO A 11 -24.96 32.60 -5.94
C PRO A 11 -24.64 32.12 -7.36
N GLU A 12 -24.11 33.04 -8.16
CA GLU A 12 -23.59 32.76 -9.49
C GLU A 12 -22.34 31.89 -9.31
N ILE A 13 -22.49 30.60 -9.57
CA ILE A 13 -21.39 29.64 -9.50
C ILE A 13 -20.47 29.99 -10.67
N ASP A 14 -19.29 30.51 -10.36
CA ASP A 14 -18.23 30.74 -11.34
C ASP A 14 -17.77 29.37 -11.88
N PRO A 15 -17.96 29.05 -13.16
CA PRO A 15 -17.56 27.76 -13.73
C PRO A 15 -16.04 27.58 -13.83
N THR A 16 -15.23 28.52 -13.31
CA THR A 16 -13.76 28.41 -13.24
C THR A 16 -13.19 28.19 -11.84
N GLU A 17 -14.03 28.03 -10.80
CA GLU A 17 -13.56 27.42 -9.55
C GLU A 17 -13.37 25.91 -9.77
N ILE A 18 -12.11 25.49 -9.91
CA ILE A 18 -11.72 24.08 -9.83
C ILE A 18 -11.97 23.67 -8.38
N GLU A 19 -13.22 23.30 -8.09
CA GLU A 19 -13.61 22.66 -6.85
C GLU A 19 -12.76 21.38 -6.75
N ASP A 20 -11.87 21.38 -5.77
CA ASP A 20 -10.86 20.36 -5.51
C ASP A 20 -11.47 18.96 -5.67
N SER A 21 -11.15 18.32 -6.78
CA SER A 21 -11.76 17.06 -7.24
C SER A 21 -11.30 15.85 -6.42
N ARG A 22 -11.01 16.07 -5.13
CA ARG A 22 -11.07 15.08 -4.04
C ARG A 22 -12.52 14.63 -3.78
N ILE A 23 -13.31 14.58 -4.85
CA ILE A 23 -14.64 13.97 -4.92
C ILE A 23 -14.51 12.63 -4.23
N VAL A 24 -15.45 12.42 -3.31
CA VAL A 24 -15.70 11.20 -2.56
C VAL A 24 -15.87 10.05 -3.53
N ILE A 25 -14.76 9.48 -4.00
CA ILE A 25 -14.73 8.16 -4.61
C ILE A 25 -15.00 7.22 -3.43
N ASN A 26 -16.16 6.59 -3.42
CA ASN A 26 -16.48 5.47 -2.53
C ASN A 26 -15.25 4.55 -2.47
N ASP A 27 -14.74 4.22 -1.27
CA ASP A 27 -13.51 3.42 -1.11
C ASP A 27 -13.56 2.12 -1.93
N GLU A 28 -14.76 1.59 -2.15
CA GLU A 28 -15.08 0.39 -2.95
C GLU A 28 -14.65 0.44 -4.44
N HIS A 29 -14.27 1.61 -4.98
CA HIS A 29 -13.87 1.75 -6.39
C HIS A 29 -12.47 2.35 -6.60
N LYS A 30 -11.70 2.53 -5.52
CA LYS A 30 -10.32 2.98 -5.67
C LYS A 30 -9.46 1.83 -6.17
N SER A 31 -8.64 2.08 -7.18
CA SER A 31 -7.62 1.11 -7.57
C SER A 31 -6.60 0.93 -6.44
N PHE A 32 -5.86 -0.18 -6.45
CA PHE A 32 -4.87 -0.51 -5.43
C PHE A 32 -3.95 0.69 -5.09
N LEU A 33 -3.28 1.28 -6.09
CA LEU A 33 -2.35 2.40 -5.83
C LEU A 33 -3.05 3.69 -5.45
N GLN A 34 -4.29 3.93 -5.88
CA GLN A 34 -5.06 5.10 -5.44
C GLN A 34 -5.39 4.99 -3.94
N LYS A 35 -5.77 3.79 -3.48
CA LYS A 35 -6.02 3.54 -2.05
C LYS A 35 -4.74 3.76 -1.24
N VAL A 36 -3.63 3.15 -1.65
CA VAL A 36 -2.32 3.33 -0.99
C VAL A 36 -1.90 4.80 -0.96
N MET A 37 -2.04 5.53 -2.07
CA MET A 37 -1.68 6.94 -2.16
C MET A 37 -2.48 7.80 -1.18
N VAL A 38 -3.81 7.63 -1.15
CA VAL A 38 -4.71 8.44 -0.31
C VAL A 38 -4.51 8.11 1.18
N GLU A 39 -4.52 6.83 1.53
CA GLU A 39 -4.43 6.40 2.94
C GLU A 39 -3.00 6.54 3.51
N GLY A 40 -1.99 6.35 2.66
CA GLY A 40 -0.58 6.51 2.99
C GLY A 40 -0.07 7.95 2.92
N LYS A 41 -0.89 8.88 2.40
CA LYS A 41 -0.56 10.31 2.21
C LYS A 41 0.66 10.54 1.31
N PHE A 42 0.78 9.74 0.25
CA PHE A 42 1.80 9.95 -0.77
C PHE A 42 1.43 11.13 -1.68
N ALA A 43 2.44 11.86 -2.17
CA ALA A 43 2.23 13.02 -3.02
C ALA A 43 1.75 12.64 -4.43
N ASP A 44 2.19 11.47 -4.91
CA ASP A 44 1.90 10.97 -6.24
C ASP A 44 1.85 9.42 -6.25
N PRO A 45 1.32 8.79 -7.31
CA PRO A 45 1.19 7.34 -7.37
C PRO A 45 2.51 6.59 -7.57
N TYR A 46 3.59 7.25 -8.00
CA TYR A 46 4.91 6.64 -8.15
C TYR A 46 5.56 6.43 -6.79
N ASP A 47 5.46 7.42 -5.88
CA ASP A 47 5.88 7.28 -4.49
C ASP A 47 5.14 6.12 -3.79
N ALA A 48 3.82 6.02 -4.01
CA ALA A 48 3.00 4.94 -3.47
C ALA A 48 3.40 3.56 -4.02
N ARG A 49 3.72 3.50 -5.32
CA ARG A 49 4.20 2.29 -5.99
C ARG A 49 5.54 1.83 -5.42
N ASP A 50 6.54 2.71 -5.41
CA ASP A 50 7.90 2.40 -4.94
C ASP A 50 7.87 1.95 -3.46
N PHE A 51 7.05 2.61 -2.64
CA PHE A 51 6.85 2.20 -1.26
C PHE A 51 6.21 0.82 -1.13
N THR A 52 5.20 0.55 -1.95
CA THR A 52 4.55 -0.78 -1.98
C THR A 52 5.55 -1.87 -2.35
N GLU A 53 6.39 -1.67 -3.38
CA GLU A 53 7.41 -2.64 -3.79
C GLU A 53 8.32 -3.02 -2.61
N ILE A 54 8.69 -2.04 -1.78
CA ILE A 54 9.51 -2.25 -0.57
C ILE A 54 8.76 -3.05 0.48
N VAL A 55 7.51 -2.67 0.80
CA VAL A 55 6.70 -3.39 1.78
C VAL A 55 6.51 -4.84 1.34
N PHE A 56 6.18 -5.08 0.07
CA PHE A 56 6.04 -6.42 -0.50
C PHE A 56 7.34 -7.20 -0.44
N ARG A 57 8.49 -6.58 -0.73
CA ARG A 57 9.80 -7.23 -0.57
C ARG A 57 10.05 -7.68 0.85
N VAL A 58 9.80 -6.80 1.83
CA VAL A 58 9.99 -7.14 3.25
C VAL A 58 9.00 -8.24 3.68
N MET A 59 7.77 -8.23 3.19
CA MET A 59 6.80 -9.30 3.44
C MET A 59 7.28 -10.64 2.86
N ARG A 60 7.71 -10.68 1.60
CA ARG A 60 8.23 -11.89 0.95
C ARG A 60 9.42 -12.49 1.69
N ASP A 61 10.31 -11.63 2.20
CA ASP A 61 11.47 -12.04 3.00
C ASP A 61 11.10 -12.82 4.28
N LEU A 62 9.87 -12.66 4.79
CA LEU A 62 9.39 -13.31 6.01
C LEU A 62 8.81 -14.70 5.77
N MET A 63 8.43 -15.03 4.53
CA MET A 63 7.67 -16.24 4.20
C MET A 63 8.46 -17.20 3.32
N THR A 64 7.94 -18.42 3.12
CA THR A 64 8.55 -19.35 2.16
C THR A 64 8.25 -18.92 0.73
N THR A 65 9.02 -19.42 -0.23
CA THR A 65 8.76 -19.17 -1.65
C THR A 65 7.37 -19.66 -2.04
N GLU A 66 6.96 -20.84 -1.57
CA GLU A 66 5.64 -21.39 -1.89
C GLU A 66 4.50 -20.55 -1.31
N ALA A 67 4.69 -19.98 -0.11
CA ALA A 67 3.71 -19.05 0.47
C ALA A 67 3.65 -17.74 -0.32
N ALA A 68 4.81 -17.19 -0.70
CA ALA A 68 4.87 -15.99 -1.53
C ALA A 68 4.24 -16.19 -2.92
N ASP A 69 4.43 -17.38 -3.52
CA ASP A 69 3.83 -17.72 -4.82
C ASP A 69 2.30 -17.80 -4.71
N ARG A 70 1.76 -18.41 -3.65
CA ARG A 70 0.29 -18.46 -3.41
C ARG A 70 -0.33 -17.07 -3.25
N VAL A 71 0.37 -16.14 -2.59
CA VAL A 71 -0.10 -14.74 -2.49
C VAL A 71 -0.08 -14.10 -3.88
N ALA A 72 0.95 -14.34 -4.68
CA ALA A 72 1.06 -13.80 -6.03
C ALA A 72 -0.08 -14.27 -6.95
N ASP A 73 -0.60 -15.49 -6.76
CA ASP A 73 -1.70 -16.07 -7.53
C ASP A 73 -3.07 -15.44 -7.24
N GLU A 74 -3.16 -14.49 -6.31
CA GLU A 74 -4.40 -13.76 -6.01
C GLU A 74 -4.32 -12.26 -6.34
N LEU A 75 -3.12 -11.71 -6.59
CA LEU A 75 -2.90 -10.26 -6.80
C LEU A 75 -3.09 -9.81 -8.26
N HIS A 76 -4.22 -10.13 -8.89
CA HIS A 76 -4.40 -9.99 -10.35
C HIS A 76 -5.02 -8.68 -10.82
N GLU A 77 -5.51 -7.83 -9.93
CA GLU A 77 -6.14 -6.57 -10.34
C GLU A 77 -5.11 -5.56 -10.88
N GLU A 78 -5.59 -4.65 -11.72
CA GLU A 78 -4.78 -3.53 -12.20
C GLU A 78 -4.44 -2.58 -11.05
N MET A 79 -3.16 -2.23 -10.92
CA MET A 79 -2.67 -1.31 -9.89
C MET A 79 -3.37 0.06 -9.95
N MET A 80 -3.57 0.58 -11.16
CA MET A 80 -4.23 1.85 -11.43
C MET A 80 -4.83 1.89 -12.82
N GLN A 81 -6.06 2.42 -12.90
CA GLN A 81 -6.73 2.70 -14.17
C GLN A 81 -6.13 3.97 -14.78
N THR A 82 -5.14 3.80 -15.66
CA THR A 82 -4.46 4.89 -16.38
C THR A 82 -3.87 4.37 -17.69
N ASP A 83 -3.64 5.28 -18.65
CA ASP A 83 -2.95 4.97 -19.91
C ASP A 83 -1.41 4.86 -19.72
N GLU A 84 -0.91 5.22 -18.53
CA GLU A 84 0.49 5.10 -18.18
C GLU A 84 0.86 3.64 -17.88
N LYS A 85 1.52 3.00 -18.84
CA LYS A 85 1.90 1.58 -18.77
C LYS A 85 2.61 1.16 -17.47
N ALA A 86 3.39 2.06 -16.85
CA ALA A 86 4.11 1.77 -15.62
C ALA A 86 3.21 1.66 -14.37
N LEU A 87 1.99 2.18 -14.44
CA LEU A 87 0.98 2.17 -13.37
C LEU A 87 -0.23 1.28 -13.71
N GLN A 88 -0.37 0.86 -14.97
CA GLN A 88 -1.43 -0.03 -15.45
C GLN A 88 -1.16 -1.53 -15.26
N MET A 89 0.03 -1.93 -14.78
CA MET A 89 0.34 -3.36 -14.62
C MET A 89 -0.44 -3.98 -13.44
N GLU A 90 -0.47 -5.30 -13.33
CA GLU A 90 -1.13 -6.00 -12.23
C GLU A 90 -0.38 -5.80 -10.90
N VAL A 91 -1.10 -5.82 -9.77
CA VAL A 91 -0.50 -5.77 -8.42
C VAL A 91 0.55 -6.87 -8.21
N THR A 92 0.36 -8.02 -8.85
CA THR A 92 1.32 -9.14 -8.90
C THR A 92 2.72 -8.72 -9.34
N GLU A 93 2.84 -7.72 -10.22
CA GLU A 93 4.15 -7.27 -10.71
C GLU A 93 4.94 -6.51 -9.62
N LEU A 94 4.25 -5.74 -8.75
CA LEU A 94 4.86 -5.19 -7.53
C LEU A 94 5.28 -6.31 -6.59
N TRP A 95 4.46 -7.36 -6.51
CA TRP A 95 4.73 -8.50 -5.64
C TRP A 95 5.85 -9.40 -6.16
N LYS A 96 6.13 -9.49 -7.46
CA LYS A 96 7.20 -10.37 -7.96
C LYS A 96 8.59 -9.73 -7.93
N ASP A 97 8.66 -8.40 -7.75
CA ASP A 97 9.88 -7.59 -7.85
C ASP A 97 10.49 -7.64 -9.26
N THR A 98 10.60 -6.49 -9.91
CA THR A 98 11.18 -6.36 -11.27
C THR A 98 12.70 -6.57 -11.32
N ASN A 99 13.35 -7.01 -10.24
CA ASN A 99 14.81 -7.15 -10.17
C ASN A 99 15.30 -8.61 -10.31
N PRO A 100 15.75 -9.03 -11.52
CA PRO A 100 16.05 -10.43 -11.87
C PRO A 100 17.23 -11.06 -11.12
N ILE A 101 18.00 -10.29 -10.34
CA ILE A 101 19.14 -10.81 -9.55
C ILE A 101 18.65 -11.52 -8.28
N VAL A 102 17.48 -11.15 -7.75
CA VAL A 102 16.95 -11.68 -6.49
C VAL A 102 16.05 -12.91 -6.71
N GLY A 103 15.39 -13.00 -7.87
CA GLY A 103 14.47 -14.09 -8.24
C GLY A 103 15.12 -15.49 -8.32
N PHE A 104 16.45 -15.57 -8.37
CA PHE A 104 17.18 -16.85 -8.38
C PHE A 104 17.87 -17.19 -7.03
N LEU A 105 18.05 -16.21 -6.13
CA LEU A 105 18.67 -16.43 -4.81
C LEU A 105 17.64 -16.72 -3.70
N SER A 106 16.35 -16.43 -3.92
CA SER A 106 15.25 -16.78 -3.00
C SER A 106 14.97 -18.28 -2.94
N ARG A 107 15.22 -19.01 -4.03
CA ARG A 107 14.91 -20.46 -4.15
C ARG A 107 15.87 -21.38 -3.35
N VAL A 108 16.96 -20.82 -2.80
CA VAL A 108 17.99 -21.55 -2.01
C VAL A 108 18.23 -20.90 -0.64
N ARG A 109 17.48 -19.87 -0.26
CA ARG A 109 17.50 -19.38 1.12
C ARG A 109 16.36 -20.02 1.88
N PRO A 110 16.64 -20.76 2.97
CA PRO A 110 15.59 -21.12 3.91
C PRO A 110 14.83 -19.84 4.29
N PRO A 111 13.49 -19.90 4.44
CA PRO A 111 12.76 -18.80 5.06
C PRO A 111 13.49 -18.42 6.35
N TRP A 112 13.52 -17.13 6.71
CA TRP A 112 14.07 -16.65 7.98
C TRP A 112 13.19 -17.08 9.18
N GLN A 113 12.60 -18.27 9.10
CA GLN A 113 11.75 -18.91 10.09
C GLN A 113 12.20 -20.37 10.27
N GLY A 114 13.44 -20.53 10.73
CA GLY A 114 13.86 -21.74 11.44
C GLY A 114 13.64 -21.57 12.95
N PRO A 115 13.51 -22.66 13.72
CA PRO A 115 13.44 -22.58 15.18
C PRO A 115 14.81 -22.12 15.73
N GLY A 116 14.93 -20.81 15.99
CA GLY A 116 16.08 -20.20 16.65
C GLY A 116 16.47 -18.81 16.10
N ILE A 117 16.54 -17.82 17.00
CA ILE A 117 17.35 -16.57 17.00
C ILE A 117 17.29 -15.61 15.77
N PHE A 118 16.62 -15.95 14.67
CA PHE A 118 16.54 -15.11 13.45
C PHE A 118 15.13 -14.59 13.14
N LYS A 119 14.27 -14.41 14.16
CA LYS A 119 13.00 -13.71 13.99
C LYS A 119 13.29 -12.25 13.66
N ILE A 120 12.93 -11.79 12.46
CA ILE A 120 12.79 -10.36 12.19
C ILE A 120 11.70 -9.88 13.15
N ASP A 121 12.06 -9.02 14.11
CA ASP A 121 11.10 -8.36 14.97
C ASP A 121 10.41 -7.21 14.22
N SER A 122 9.31 -6.71 14.78
CA SER A 122 8.56 -5.58 14.20
C SER A 122 9.46 -4.36 13.97
N ASP A 123 10.44 -4.12 14.84
CA ASP A 123 11.40 -3.02 14.70
C ASP A 123 12.28 -3.18 13.46
N ARG A 124 12.79 -4.39 13.19
CA ARG A 124 13.58 -4.73 12.02
C ARG A 124 12.77 -4.63 10.73
N PHE A 125 11.48 -4.97 10.76
CA PHE A 125 10.56 -4.75 9.63
C PHE A 125 10.44 -3.25 9.32
N PHE A 126 10.03 -2.44 10.29
CA PHE A 126 9.86 -0.99 10.10
C PHE A 126 11.20 -0.29 9.81
N PHE A 127 12.32 -0.83 10.28
CA PHE A 127 13.67 -0.35 9.97
C PHE A 127 14.02 -0.59 8.49
N ARG A 128 13.70 -1.77 7.94
CA ARG A 128 13.92 -2.09 6.53
C ARG A 128 13.05 -1.22 5.63
N VAL A 129 11.75 -1.12 5.94
CA VAL A 129 10.83 -0.24 5.22
C VAL A 129 11.30 1.21 5.25
N ALA A 130 11.79 1.72 6.40
CA ALA A 130 12.31 3.09 6.49
C ALA A 130 13.59 3.33 5.70
N ASN A 131 14.54 2.39 5.77
CA ASN A 131 15.82 2.55 5.09
C ASN A 131 15.70 2.41 3.57
N GLU A 132 14.78 1.57 3.08
CA GLU A 132 14.58 1.35 1.65
C GLU A 132 13.60 2.36 1.05
N GLY A 133 12.63 2.87 1.83
CA GLY A 133 11.57 3.78 1.36
C GLY A 133 11.89 5.27 1.40
N GLY A 134 13.16 5.66 1.57
CA GLY A 134 13.57 7.08 1.58
C GLY A 134 13.05 7.91 2.76
N PHE A 135 12.36 7.31 3.72
CA PHE A 135 11.89 8.01 4.92
C PHE A 135 13.07 8.29 5.85
N GLU A 136 13.50 9.56 5.91
CA GLU A 136 14.52 10.01 6.86
C GLU A 136 14.15 9.63 8.30
N ARG A 137 15.11 9.13 9.10
CA ARG A 137 14.93 9.02 10.55
C ARG A 137 14.81 10.41 11.17
N GLY A 138 13.94 10.53 12.17
CA GLY A 138 13.97 11.64 13.13
C GLY A 138 12.61 12.29 13.34
N SER A 139 12.07 12.13 14.56
CA SER A 139 10.75 12.52 15.11
C SER A 139 9.69 11.40 15.15
N GLU A 140 8.89 11.38 16.22
CA GLU A 140 7.74 10.48 16.41
C GLU A 140 6.71 10.62 15.28
N ASP A 141 6.58 11.83 14.72
CA ASP A 141 5.71 12.12 13.59
C ASP A 141 6.08 11.30 12.34
N LYS A 142 7.38 11.11 12.09
CA LYS A 142 7.88 10.27 10.98
C LYS A 142 7.67 8.77 11.21
N ASP A 143 7.64 8.30 12.46
CA ASP A 143 7.32 6.90 12.78
C ASP A 143 5.84 6.59 12.58
N THR A 144 4.98 7.52 13.04
CA THR A 144 3.53 7.43 12.87
C THR A 144 3.13 7.47 11.39
N ALA A 145 3.69 8.40 10.61
CA ALA A 145 3.44 8.49 9.18
C ALA A 145 3.83 7.21 8.43
N ARG A 146 4.96 6.59 8.81
CA ARG A 146 5.41 5.33 8.22
C ARG A 146 4.51 4.15 8.57
N LYS A 147 4.08 4.02 9.83
CA LYS A 147 3.10 3.00 10.23
C LYS A 147 1.79 3.18 9.47
N GLN A 148 1.34 4.42 9.29
CA GLN A 148 0.16 4.72 8.48
C GLN A 148 0.34 4.30 7.02
N ALA A 149 1.50 4.59 6.41
CA ALA A 149 1.80 4.16 5.04
C ALA A 149 1.85 2.63 4.89
N VAL A 150 2.46 1.91 5.85
CA VAL A 150 2.44 0.44 5.86
C VAL A 150 1.02 -0.08 6.00
N LYS A 151 0.21 0.53 6.88
CA LYS A 151 -1.19 0.16 7.08
C LYS A 151 -2.01 0.34 5.79
N ALA A 152 -1.78 1.41 5.04
CA ALA A 152 -2.42 1.64 3.76
C ALA A 152 -2.11 0.53 2.74
N VAL A 153 -0.83 0.11 2.64
CA VAL A 153 -0.44 -1.02 1.80
C VAL A 153 -1.13 -2.30 2.26
N PHE A 154 -1.16 -2.57 3.56
CA PHE A 154 -1.84 -3.75 4.11
C PHE A 154 -3.33 -3.74 3.80
N SER A 155 -4.00 -2.60 3.96
CA SER A 155 -5.43 -2.47 3.68
C SER A 155 -5.73 -2.68 2.20
N ALA A 156 -4.95 -2.08 1.30
CA ALA A 156 -5.11 -2.30 -0.13
C ALA A 156 -4.82 -3.75 -0.52
N THR A 157 -3.82 -4.38 0.09
CA THR A 157 -3.47 -5.79 -0.20
C THR A 157 -4.56 -6.74 0.25
N LYS A 158 -5.22 -6.49 1.37
CA LYS A 158 -6.31 -7.35 1.85
C LYS A 158 -7.52 -7.33 0.93
N ASP A 159 -7.82 -6.19 0.30
CA ASP A 159 -8.94 -6.09 -0.63
C ASP A 159 -8.75 -7.01 -1.86
N GLU A 160 -7.49 -7.31 -2.21
CA GLU A 160 -7.10 -8.19 -3.32
C GLU A 160 -7.10 -9.68 -2.95
N LEU A 161 -7.12 -10.01 -1.66
CA LEU A 161 -6.83 -11.36 -1.17
C LEU A 161 -8.05 -12.06 -0.59
N SER A 162 -8.11 -13.36 -0.77
CA SER A 162 -9.05 -14.20 -0.03
C SER A 162 -8.73 -14.22 1.46
N GLU A 163 -9.76 -14.46 2.28
CA GLU A 163 -9.59 -14.59 3.74
C GLU A 163 -8.55 -15.67 4.10
N GLU A 164 -8.44 -16.73 3.30
CA GLU A 164 -7.43 -17.77 3.52
C GLU A 164 -6.00 -17.22 3.39
N ARG A 165 -5.71 -16.40 2.36
CA ARG A 165 -4.39 -15.78 2.23
C ARG A 165 -4.15 -14.71 3.28
N ILE A 166 -5.17 -13.93 3.64
CA ILE A 166 -5.05 -12.92 4.70
C ILE A 166 -4.61 -13.58 6.02
N GLN A 167 -5.21 -14.71 6.37
CA GLN A 167 -4.85 -15.46 7.56
C GLN A 167 -3.48 -16.14 7.43
N GLU A 168 -3.16 -16.71 6.26
CA GLU A 168 -1.83 -17.29 6.02
C GLU A 168 -0.72 -16.25 6.20
N ILE A 169 -0.84 -15.08 5.57
CA ILE A 169 0.13 -13.97 5.70
C ILE A 169 0.32 -13.60 7.17
N ALA A 170 -0.77 -13.49 7.95
CA ALA A 170 -0.71 -13.13 9.36
C ALA A 170 0.09 -14.12 10.23
N THR A 171 0.30 -15.37 9.77
CA THR A 171 1.17 -16.33 10.46
C THR A 171 2.66 -16.04 10.30
N TRP A 172 3.04 -15.36 9.22
CA TRP A 172 4.42 -15.00 8.89
C TRP A 172 4.85 -13.65 9.47
N LEU A 173 3.89 -12.76 9.78
CA LEU A 173 4.18 -11.42 10.26
C LEU A 173 4.70 -11.39 11.71
N PRO A 174 5.70 -10.53 12.02
CA PRO A 174 6.20 -10.35 13.38
C PRO A 174 5.12 -9.83 14.34
N GLU A 175 5.09 -10.41 15.54
CA GLU A 175 4.26 -9.94 16.66
C GLU A 175 4.80 -8.61 17.25
N ASN A 176 4.00 -7.95 18.09
CA ASN A 176 4.34 -6.71 18.80
C ASN A 176 4.57 -5.50 17.88
N GLY A 177 3.81 -5.40 16.80
CA GLY A 177 3.72 -4.21 15.96
C GLY A 177 3.13 -4.51 14.59
N VAL A 178 3.82 -5.31 13.78
CA VAL A 178 3.48 -5.49 12.35
C VAL A 178 2.22 -6.33 12.19
N LYS A 179 2.09 -7.43 12.92
CA LYS A 179 0.91 -8.31 12.85
C LYS A 179 -0.35 -7.61 13.36
N GLU A 180 -0.24 -6.81 14.40
CA GLU A 180 -1.33 -6.00 14.95
C GLU A 180 -1.74 -4.94 13.92
N LEU A 181 -0.76 -4.26 13.30
CA LEU A 181 -1.02 -3.31 12.23
C LEU A 181 -1.70 -3.97 11.02
N TRP A 182 -1.30 -5.19 10.67
CA TRP A 182 -1.98 -6.00 9.66
C TRP A 182 -3.40 -6.29 10.06
N GLN A 183 -3.69 -6.71 11.29
CA GLN A 183 -5.04 -7.00 11.74
C GLN A 183 -5.95 -5.75 11.76
N GLU A 184 -5.41 -4.59 12.10
CA GLU A 184 -6.14 -3.32 12.14
C GLU A 184 -6.36 -2.67 10.77
N ALA A 185 -5.63 -3.09 9.74
CA ALA A 185 -5.72 -2.59 8.36
C ALA A 185 -6.94 -3.14 7.61
#